data_AF-A0A7V7BQV3-F1
#
_entry.id   AF-A0A7V7BQV3-F1
#
_cell.length_a   1.000
_cell.length_b   1.000
_cell.length_c   1.000
_cell.angle_alpha   90.00
_cell.angle_beta   90.00
_cell.angle_gamma   90.00
#
_symmetry.space_group_name_H-M   'P 1'
#
loop_
_entity.id
_entity.type
_entity.pdbx_description
1 polymer ?
#
loop_
_entity_poly.entity_id
_entity_poly.type
_entity_poly.pdbx_seq_one_letter_code
_entity_poly.pdbx_strand_id
1 'polypeptide(L)'
;MIARAIREAADRRSIRRPRVTGFEALPGKGVRGRADGREVLVGGPNLLDGLGRALPADLARASEAWGEEGKSVITLAVDGEPRAVFALADLIRDESREAVERLRGMGIRVAMLTGDSEAVAKWVARELGIDEYFAEVLPQHKSE
;
A
#
# COMPACT_ATOMS: atom_id res chain seq x y z
N MET A 1 -0.61 9.09 -7.63
CA MET A 1 -0.70 8.85 -6.17
C MET A 1 0.53 8.12 -5.63
N ILE A 2 0.86 6.93 -6.14
CA ILE A 2 2.00 6.08 -5.71
C ILE A 2 3.35 6.80 -5.64
N ALA A 3 3.82 7.39 -6.74
CA ALA A 3 5.14 8.04 -6.79
C ALA A 3 5.28 9.20 -5.79
N ARG A 4 4.18 9.92 -5.53
CA ARG A 4 4.14 11.00 -4.53
C ARG A 4 4.27 10.44 -3.12
N ALA A 5 3.53 9.40 -2.78
CA ALA A 5 3.58 8.77 -1.46
C ALA A 5 4.98 8.22 -1.11
N ILE A 6 5.64 7.56 -2.07
CA ILE A 6 7.01 7.05 -1.87
C ILE A 6 7.99 8.21 -1.65
N ARG A 7 7.86 9.29 -2.44
CA ARG A 7 8.70 10.47 -2.31
C ARG A 7 8.54 11.14 -0.95
N GLU A 8 7.31 11.33 -0.49
CA GLU A 8 7.02 11.92 0.82
C GLU A 8 7.54 11.02 1.95
N ALA A 9 7.41 9.69 1.84
CA ALA A 9 7.98 8.75 2.80
C ALA A 9 9.52 8.82 2.85
N ALA A 10 10.18 8.96 1.69
CA ALA A 10 11.62 9.14 1.61
C ALA A 10 12.07 10.46 2.28
N ASP A 11 11.32 11.55 2.07
CA ASP A 11 11.62 12.86 2.65
C ASP A 11 11.49 12.85 4.18
N ARG A 12 10.41 12.27 4.71
CA ARG A 12 10.24 12.11 6.17
C ARG A 12 11.36 11.32 6.82
N ARG A 13 11.97 10.39 6.08
CA ARG A 13 13.11 9.58 6.53
C ARG A 13 14.47 10.20 6.17
N SER A 14 14.50 11.40 5.61
CA SER A 14 15.72 12.08 5.15
C SER A 14 16.58 11.22 4.21
N ILE A 15 15.95 10.41 3.36
CA ILE A 15 16.65 9.55 2.41
C ILE A 15 17.18 10.39 1.26
N ARG A 16 18.49 10.32 1.02
CA ARG A 16 19.13 10.97 -0.13
C ARG A 16 18.60 10.35 -1.43
N ARG A 17 18.07 11.19 -2.32
CA ARG A 17 17.56 10.76 -3.63
C ARG A 17 18.72 10.65 -4.63
N PRO A 18 18.91 9.51 -5.32
CA PRO A 18 19.93 9.39 -6.35
C PRO A 18 19.53 10.21 -7.59
N ARG A 19 20.52 10.60 -8.39
CA ARG A 19 20.24 11.17 -9.72
C ARG A 19 19.77 10.05 -10.63
N VAL A 20 18.64 10.26 -11.30
CA VAL A 20 18.07 9.31 -12.26
C VAL A 20 18.22 9.83 -13.67
N THR A 21 18.62 8.96 -14.61
CA THR A 21 18.67 9.26 -16.05
C THR A 21 17.92 8.19 -16.84
N GLY A 22 17.56 8.49 -18.09
CA GLY A 22 16.91 7.52 -18.98
C GLY A 22 15.55 7.05 -18.43
N PHE A 23 14.79 7.96 -17.84
CA PHE A 23 13.45 7.66 -17.34
C PHE A 23 12.53 7.24 -18.49
N GLU A 24 11.77 6.18 -18.27
CA GLU A 24 10.76 5.68 -19.20
C GLU A 24 9.54 5.19 -18.42
N ALA A 25 8.35 5.56 -18.89
CA ALA A 25 7.11 4.98 -18.41
C ALA A 25 6.81 3.69 -19.20
N LEU A 26 6.46 2.62 -18.49
CA LEU A 26 6.10 1.32 -19.06
C LEU A 26 4.59 1.11 -18.84
N PRO A 27 3.72 1.41 -19.82
CA PRO A 27 2.27 1.34 -19.66
C PRO A 27 1.82 -0.02 -19.10
N GLY A 28 1.01 0.01 -18.04
CA GLY A 28 0.49 -1.20 -17.39
C GLY A 28 1.50 -2.00 -16.57
N LYS A 29 2.78 -1.62 -16.55
CA LYS A 29 3.85 -2.33 -15.81
C LYS A 29 4.46 -1.47 -14.73
N GLY A 30 4.77 -0.20 -15.01
CA GLY A 30 5.43 0.69 -14.06
C GLY A 30 6.34 1.72 -14.74
N VAL A 31 7.54 1.92 -14.18
CA VAL A 31 8.55 2.85 -14.68
C VAL A 31 9.94 2.21 -14.65
N ARG A 32 10.82 2.70 -15.53
CA ARG A 32 12.22 2.32 -15.61
C ARG A 32 13.12 3.56 -15.59
N GLY A 33 14.33 3.41 -15.08
CA GLY A 33 15.38 4.41 -15.19
C GLY A 33 16.74 3.84 -14.79
N ARG A 34 17.76 4.70 -14.79
CA ARG A 34 19.09 4.38 -14.24
C ARG A 34 19.41 5.23 -13.04
N ALA A 35 19.77 4.61 -11.93
CA ALA A 35 20.21 5.28 -10.70
C ALA A 35 21.59 4.73 -10.30
N ASP A 36 22.55 5.63 -10.06
CA ASP A 36 23.94 5.27 -9.73
C ASP A 36 24.53 4.21 -10.68
N GLY A 37 24.24 4.35 -11.98
CA GLY A 37 24.73 3.46 -13.05
C GLY A 37 23.92 2.16 -13.25
N ARG A 38 23.07 1.77 -12.30
CA ARG A 38 22.28 0.52 -12.36
C ARG A 38 20.90 0.73 -12.95
N GLU A 39 20.39 -0.28 -13.64
CA GLU A 39 19.01 -0.25 -14.12
C GLU A 39 18.06 -0.49 -12.94
N VAL A 40 17.04 0.35 -12.83
CA VAL A 40 16.04 0.29 -11.78
C VAL A 40 14.65 0.28 -12.41
N LEU A 41 13.83 -0.69 -12.02
CA LEU A 41 12.43 -0.77 -12.42
C LEU A 41 11.55 -0.76 -11.18
N VAL A 42 10.44 -0.03 -11.23
CA VAL A 42 9.45 0.02 -10.15
C VAL A 42 8.07 -0.14 -10.76
N GLY A 43 7.28 -1.09 -10.26
CA GLY A 43 6.02 -1.45 -10.91
C GLY A 43 5.14 -2.41 -10.11
N GLY A 44 3.94 -2.65 -10.63
CA GLY A 44 3.01 -3.62 -10.04
C GLY A 44 3.33 -5.07 -10.45
N PRO A 45 2.42 -6.03 -10.22
CA PRO A 45 2.62 -7.44 -10.53
C PRO A 45 3.08 -7.70 -11.98
N ASN A 46 2.49 -7.01 -12.96
CA ASN A 46 2.82 -7.15 -14.39
C ASN A 46 4.29 -6.82 -14.74
N LEU A 47 5.03 -6.12 -13.86
CA LEU A 47 6.46 -5.89 -14.04
C LEU A 47 7.24 -7.20 -13.93
N LEU A 48 6.87 -8.06 -12.98
CA LEU A 48 7.52 -9.34 -12.73
C LEU A 48 7.34 -10.31 -13.89
N ASP A 49 6.13 -10.38 -14.43
CA ASP A 49 5.83 -11.15 -15.64
C ASP A 49 6.67 -10.68 -16.82
N GLY A 50 6.83 -9.36 -16.96
CA GLY A 50 7.68 -8.76 -17.99
C GLY A 50 9.17 -9.05 -17.83
N LEU A 51 9.65 -9.30 -16.61
CA LEU A 51 11.03 -9.68 -16.31
C LEU A 51 11.25 -11.20 -16.38
N GLY A 52 10.17 -12.01 -16.39
CA GLY A 52 10.25 -13.46 -16.26
C GLY A 52 10.82 -13.89 -14.90
N ARG A 53 10.58 -13.10 -13.84
CA ARG A 53 11.12 -13.32 -12.50
C ARG A 53 10.01 -13.41 -11.47
N ALA A 54 10.18 -14.31 -10.51
CA ALA A 54 9.34 -14.37 -9.31
C ALA A 54 9.98 -13.55 -8.16
N LEU A 55 9.16 -13.16 -7.19
CA LEU A 55 9.68 -12.61 -5.94
C LEU A 55 10.44 -13.71 -5.16
N PRO A 56 11.55 -13.36 -4.50
CA PRO A 56 12.11 -14.15 -3.41
C PRO A 56 11.04 -14.51 -2.36
N ALA A 57 11.15 -15.68 -1.74
CA ALA A 57 10.08 -16.25 -0.90
C ALA A 57 9.68 -15.38 0.31
N ASP A 58 10.62 -14.64 0.88
CA ASP A 58 10.37 -13.66 1.94
C ASP A 58 9.59 -12.45 1.44
N LEU A 59 9.96 -11.90 0.27
CA LEU A 59 9.25 -10.79 -0.37
C LEU A 59 7.86 -11.20 -0.87
N ALA A 60 7.72 -12.43 -1.37
CA ALA A 60 6.43 -13.00 -1.80
C ALA A 60 5.46 -13.07 -0.62
N ARG A 61 5.88 -13.64 0.51
CA ARG A 61 5.06 -13.70 1.74
C ARG A 61 4.65 -12.31 2.24
N ALA A 62 5.57 -11.34 2.23
CA ALA A 62 5.25 -9.97 2.62
C ALA A 62 4.23 -9.33 1.66
N SER A 63 4.40 -9.54 0.35
CA SER A 63 3.50 -9.05 -0.68
C SER A 63 2.09 -9.64 -0.54
N GLU A 64 1.99 -10.95 -0.31
CA GLU A 64 0.71 -11.65 -0.09
C GLU A 64 0.02 -11.12 1.17
N ALA A 65 0.72 -11.08 2.30
CA ALA A 65 0.16 -10.57 3.56
C ALA A 65 -0.35 -9.13 3.44
N TRP A 66 0.37 -8.25 2.73
CA TRP A 66 -0.12 -6.88 2.50
C TRP A 66 -1.28 -6.82 1.51
N GLY A 67 -1.30 -7.69 0.51
CA GLY A 67 -2.44 -7.82 -0.42
C GLY A 67 -3.71 -8.26 0.30
N GLU A 68 -3.60 -9.19 1.25
CA GLU A 68 -4.70 -9.61 2.13
C GLU A 68 -5.20 -8.50 3.07
N GLU A 69 -4.37 -7.49 3.33
CA GLU A 69 -4.74 -6.27 4.05
C GLU A 69 -5.29 -5.18 3.10
N GLY A 70 -5.49 -5.51 1.82
CA GLY A 70 -6.02 -4.60 0.80
C GLY A 70 -5.05 -3.50 0.38
N LYS A 71 -3.76 -3.65 0.69
CA LYS A 71 -2.73 -2.67 0.34
C LYS A 71 -2.30 -2.84 -1.10
N SER A 72 -2.03 -1.72 -1.77
CA SER A 72 -1.41 -1.73 -3.09
C SER A 72 0.08 -2.04 -2.96
N VAL A 73 0.53 -3.19 -3.47
CA VAL A 73 1.96 -3.58 -3.43
C VAL A 73 2.63 -3.29 -4.76
N ILE A 74 3.82 -2.67 -4.71
CA ILE A 74 4.70 -2.47 -5.85
C ILE A 74 6.06 -3.10 -5.59
N THR A 75 6.72 -3.54 -6.65
CA THR A 75 8.03 -4.18 -6.63
C THR A 75 9.09 -3.24 -7.18
N LEU A 76 10.25 -3.26 -6.55
CA LEU A 76 11.50 -2.67 -7.05
C LEU A 76 12.40 -3.80 -7.55
N ALA A 77 12.81 -3.71 -8.80
CA ALA A 77 13.85 -4.55 -9.38
C ALA A 77 15.09 -3.72 -9.70
N VAL A 78 16.28 -4.30 -9.44
CA VAL A 78 17.58 -3.70 -9.76
C VAL A 78 18.36 -4.69 -10.61
N ASP A 79 18.80 -4.23 -11.78
CA ASP A 79 19.47 -5.03 -12.81
C ASP A 79 18.70 -6.33 -13.12
N GLY A 80 17.38 -6.20 -13.30
CA GLY A 80 16.48 -7.30 -13.64
C GLY A 80 16.05 -8.21 -12.48
N GLU A 81 16.59 -8.03 -11.28
CA GLU A 81 16.29 -8.87 -10.12
C GLU A 81 15.39 -8.13 -9.11
N PRO A 82 14.26 -8.71 -8.67
CA PRO A 82 13.44 -8.12 -7.60
C PRO A 82 14.23 -8.02 -6.29
N ARG A 83 14.30 -6.80 -5.73
CA ARG A 83 15.07 -6.51 -4.50
C ARG A 83 14.23 -6.06 -3.33
N ALA A 84 13.05 -5.50 -3.58
CA ALA A 84 12.16 -5.02 -2.53
C ALA A 84 10.72 -4.95 -3.01
N VAL A 85 9.80 -4.95 -2.05
CA VAL A 85 8.39 -4.62 -2.24
C VAL A 85 8.01 -3.48 -1.32
N PHE A 86 7.09 -2.63 -1.77
CA PHE A 86 6.52 -1.53 -0.99
C PHE A 86 5.01 -1.68 -0.98
N ALA A 87 4.42 -1.69 0.21
CA ALA A 87 2.98 -1.55 0.36
C ALA A 87 2.59 -0.07 0.48
N LEU A 88 1.56 0.30 -0.25
CA LEU A 88 0.86 1.56 -0.15
C LEU A 88 -0.53 1.30 0.42
N ALA A 89 -0.84 1.97 1.51
CA ALA A 89 -2.14 1.96 2.15
C ALA A 89 -2.61 3.39 2.30
N ASP A 90 -3.92 3.59 2.29
CA ASP A 90 -4.47 4.85 2.76
C ASP A 90 -4.15 5.00 4.24
N LEU A 91 -3.58 6.16 4.59
CA LEU A 91 -3.24 6.45 5.97
C LEU A 91 -4.53 6.62 6.76
N ILE A 92 -4.67 5.79 7.80
CA ILE A 92 -5.58 6.08 8.89
C ILE A 92 -5.14 7.42 9.48
N ARG A 93 -6.05 8.38 9.50
CA ARG A 93 -5.79 9.71 10.04
C ARG A 93 -5.64 9.64 11.55
N ASP A 94 -4.70 10.40 12.11
CA ASP A 94 -4.47 10.43 13.55
C ASP A 94 -5.75 10.87 14.30
N GLU A 95 -6.50 11.81 13.73
CA GLU A 95 -7.79 12.25 14.27
C GLU A 95 -8.84 11.13 14.31
N SER A 96 -8.79 10.18 13.37
CA SER A 96 -9.68 9.01 13.39
C SER A 96 -9.34 8.09 14.57
N ARG A 97 -8.05 7.92 14.88
CA ARG A 97 -7.61 7.14 16.04
C ARG A 97 -8.08 7.78 17.34
N GLU A 98 -7.83 9.08 17.50
CA GLU A 98 -8.27 9.83 18.69
C GLU A 98 -9.79 9.78 18.88
N ALA A 99 -10.55 9.90 17.79
CA ALA A 99 -12.02 9.85 17.85
C ALA A 99 -12.52 8.48 18.33
N VAL A 100 -12.01 7.38 17.77
CA VAL A 100 -12.41 6.02 18.15
C VAL A 100 -12.04 5.73 19.61
N GLU A 101 -10.82 6.08 20.02
CA GLU A 101 -10.36 5.90 21.39
C GLU A 101 -11.23 6.65 22.39
N ARG A 102 -11.59 7.91 22.08
CA ARG A 102 -12.44 8.73 22.95
C ARG A 102 -13.85 8.17 23.08
N LEU A 103 -14.48 7.74 21.98
CA LEU A 103 -15.82 7.12 22.02
C LEU A 103 -15.81 5.85 22.85
N ARG A 104 -14.81 4.99 22.67
CA ARG A 104 -14.66 3.76 23.48
C ARG A 104 -14.39 4.07 24.95
N GLY A 105 -13.60 5.09 25.25
CA GLY A 105 -13.39 5.59 26.62
C GLY A 105 -14.67 6.08 27.30
N MET A 106 -15.69 6.46 26.52
CA MET A 106 -17.04 6.80 27.02
C MET A 106 -17.96 5.58 27.14
N GLY A 107 -17.48 4.37 26.84
CA GLY A 107 -18.27 3.14 26.81
C GLY A 107 -19.18 3.01 25.58
N ILE A 108 -18.95 3.81 24.53
CA ILE A 108 -19.72 3.77 23.28
C ILE A 108 -19.07 2.73 22.35
N ARG A 109 -19.89 1.80 21.84
CA ARG A 109 -19.45 0.87 20.79
C ARG A 109 -19.34 1.60 19.46
N VAL A 110 -18.25 1.34 18.74
CA VAL A 110 -17.97 1.96 17.44
C VAL A 110 -18.11 0.90 16.35
N ALA A 111 -18.89 1.23 15.33
CA ALA A 111 -19.01 0.42 14.12
C ALA A 111 -18.52 1.20 12.88
N MET A 112 -17.86 0.52 11.95
CA MET A 112 -17.43 1.09 10.67
C MET A 112 -18.30 0.57 9.52
N LEU A 113 -18.75 1.47 8.66
CA LEU A 113 -19.50 1.15 7.45
C LEU A 113 -18.72 1.65 6.22
N THR A 114 -18.20 0.74 5.41
CA THR A 114 -17.38 1.10 4.23
C THR A 114 -17.82 0.38 2.97
N GLY A 115 -17.57 1.01 1.83
CA GLY A 115 -17.70 0.39 0.51
C GLY A 115 -16.41 -0.31 0.06
N ASP A 116 -15.34 -0.22 0.86
CA ASP A 116 -14.08 -0.93 0.60
C ASP A 116 -14.25 -2.45 0.76
N SER A 117 -13.28 -3.20 0.27
CA SER A 117 -13.27 -4.65 0.42
C SER A 117 -13.19 -5.09 1.88
N GLU A 118 -13.67 -6.29 2.16
CA GLU A 118 -13.61 -6.94 3.47
C GLU A 118 -12.20 -6.93 4.08
N ALA A 119 -11.18 -7.16 3.24
CA ALA A 119 -9.76 -7.10 3.60
C ALA A 119 -9.35 -5.75 4.20
N VAL A 120 -9.70 -4.65 3.51
CA VAL A 120 -9.40 -3.28 3.95
C VAL A 120 -10.18 -2.96 5.23
N ALA A 121 -11.47 -3.25 5.24
CA ALA A 121 -12.35 -2.95 6.38
C ALA A 121 -11.85 -3.65 7.66
N LYS A 122 -11.52 -4.93 7.55
CA LYS A 122 -10.97 -5.73 8.66
C LYS A 122 -9.65 -5.17 9.16
N TRP A 123 -8.74 -4.79 8.25
CA TRP A 123 -7.46 -4.22 8.62
C TRP A 123 -7.63 -2.88 9.36
N VAL A 124 -8.46 -1.96 8.83
CA VAL A 124 -8.74 -0.67 9.48
C VAL A 124 -9.40 -0.85 10.83
N ALA A 125 -10.40 -1.73 10.94
CA ALA A 125 -11.08 -2.01 12.19
C ALA A 125 -10.11 -2.53 13.26
N ARG A 126 -9.20 -3.43 12.90
CA ARG A 126 -8.13 -3.93 13.79
C ARG A 126 -7.19 -2.82 14.23
N GLU A 127 -6.73 -1.98 13.31
CA GLU A 127 -5.77 -0.90 13.60
C GLU A 127 -6.36 0.19 14.50
N LEU A 128 -7.65 0.47 14.39
CA LEU A 128 -8.37 1.47 15.20
C LEU A 128 -9.03 0.89 16.45
N GLY A 129 -9.08 -0.44 16.59
CA GLY A 129 -9.81 -1.11 17.66
C GLY A 129 -11.32 -0.85 17.59
N ILE A 130 -11.89 -0.87 16.40
CA ILE A 130 -13.33 -0.75 16.15
C ILE A 130 -13.99 -2.09 16.48
N ASP A 131 -15.16 -2.05 17.13
CA ASP A 131 -15.82 -3.25 17.67
C ASP A 131 -16.49 -4.07 16.55
N GLU A 132 -17.10 -3.40 15.57
CA GLU A 132 -17.87 -4.02 14.49
C GLU A 132 -17.58 -3.31 13.15
N TYR A 133 -17.55 -4.04 12.04
CA TYR A 133 -17.41 -3.43 10.71
C TYR A 133 -18.28 -4.13 9.67
N PHE A 134 -18.69 -3.38 8.67
CA PHE A 134 -19.42 -3.87 7.50
C PHE A 134 -18.71 -3.34 6.25
N ALA A 135 -18.25 -4.25 5.41
CA ALA A 135 -17.54 -3.95 4.18
C ALA A 135 -18.45 -4.08 2.96
N GLU A 136 -17.98 -3.57 1.81
CA GLU A 136 -18.68 -3.63 0.52
C GLU A 136 -20.12 -3.10 0.56
N VAL A 137 -20.41 -2.19 1.49
CA VAL A 137 -21.75 -1.64 1.70
C VAL A 137 -22.08 -0.64 0.60
N LEU A 138 -23.01 -1.02 -0.28
CA LEU A 138 -23.51 -0.16 -1.33
C LEU A 138 -24.29 1.04 -0.76
N PRO A 139 -24.28 2.22 -1.43
CA PRO A 139 -24.93 3.43 -0.93
C PRO A 139 -26.39 3.23 -0.50
N GLN A 140 -27.14 2.43 -1.26
CA GLN A 140 -28.54 2.11 -1.00
C GLN A 140 -28.78 1.27 0.26
N HIS A 141 -27.76 0.57 0.79
CA HIS A 141 -27.87 -0.30 1.96
C HIS A 141 -27.33 0.36 3.25
N LYS A 142 -26.95 1.65 3.20
CA LYS A 142 -26.42 2.35 4.39
C LYS A 142 -27.49 2.79 5.39
N SER A 143 -28.76 2.68 5.02
CA SER A 143 -29.90 3.24 5.79
C SER A 143 -30.80 2.16 6.40
N GLU A 144 -30.45 0.89 6.23
CA GLU A 144 -31.13 -0.29 6.79
C GLU A 144 -30.25 -0.92 7.87
#